data_AF-A0A2E6BL22-F1
#
_entry.id   AF-A0A2E6BL22-F1
#
_cell.length_a   1.000
_cell.length_b   1.000
_cell.length_c   1.000
_cell.angle_alpha   90.00
_cell.angle_beta   90.00
_cell.angle_gamma   90.00
#
_symmetry.space_group_name_H-M   'P 1'
#
loop_
_entity.id
_entity.type
_entity.pdbx_description
1 polymer ?
#
loop_
_entity_poly.entity_id
_entity_poly.type
_entity_poly.pdbx_seq_one_letter_code
_entity_poly.pdbx_strand_id
1 'polypeptide(L)'
;MKLNIKNTLLLAFSFLAIFLLVRYVLKTEEYNNQVIKVQIMLKNNCELVDDAFMVISSPSNKVGKFADGKTEMFLKRSSKVQLAANNKYDGFHYSSIPVKVEKRIILEANCDNSDRLDNIFDSLRNQFKK
;
A
#
# COMPACT_ATOMS: atom_id res chain seq x y z
N MET A 1 -27.06 -44.37 -19.98
CA MET A 1 -26.99 -43.21 -19.08
C MET A 1 -27.43 -41.97 -19.87
N LYS A 2 -28.71 -41.56 -19.76
CA LYS A 2 -29.23 -40.38 -20.50
C LYS A 2 -28.85 -39.13 -19.73
N LEU A 3 -27.86 -38.39 -20.22
CA LEU A 3 -27.56 -37.06 -19.69
C LEU A 3 -28.77 -36.15 -19.95
N ASN A 4 -29.36 -35.60 -18.89
CA ASN A 4 -30.48 -34.66 -18.99
C ASN A 4 -29.98 -33.35 -19.59
N ILE A 5 -30.61 -32.86 -20.66
CA ILE A 5 -30.27 -31.61 -21.35
C ILE A 5 -30.19 -30.43 -20.36
N LYS A 6 -31.05 -30.41 -19.34
CA LYS A 6 -31.00 -29.41 -18.27
C LYS A 6 -29.68 -29.46 -17.48
N ASN A 7 -29.19 -30.66 -17.18
CA ASN A 7 -27.93 -30.84 -16.45
C ASN A 7 -26.73 -30.43 -17.31
N THR A 8 -26.75 -30.72 -18.61
CA THR A 8 -25.68 -30.28 -19.53
C THR A 8 -25.64 -28.75 -19.66
N LEU A 9 -26.80 -28.10 -19.75
CA LEU A 9 -26.91 -26.64 -19.80
C LEU A 9 -26.38 -26.00 -18.51
N LEU A 10 -26.74 -26.57 -17.36
CA LEU A 10 -26.34 -26.07 -16.03
C LEU A 10 -24.82 -26.22 -15.81
N LEU A 11 -24.23 -27.32 -16.28
CA LEU A 11 -22.78 -27.51 -16.28
C LEU A 11 -22.09 -26.50 -17.19
N ALA A 12 -22.61 -26.24 -18.40
CA ALA A 12 -22.03 -25.27 -19.32
C ALA A 12 -22.03 -23.84 -18.74
N PHE A 13 -23.11 -23.41 -18.08
CA PHE A 13 -23.16 -22.12 -17.40
C PHE A 13 -22.16 -22.03 -16.23
N SER A 14 -22.01 -23.12 -15.46
CA SER A 14 -21.02 -23.19 -14.39
C SER A 14 -19.59 -23.04 -14.92
N PHE A 15 -19.24 -23.77 -15.99
CA PHE A 15 -17.93 -23.63 -16.63
C PHE A 15 -17.68 -22.23 -17.17
N LEU A 16 -18.68 -21.61 -17.80
CA LEU A 16 -18.57 -20.24 -18.30
C LEU A 16 -18.35 -19.24 -17.16
N ALA A 17 -19.10 -19.36 -16.06
CA ALA A 17 -18.93 -18.50 -14.89
C ALA A 17 -17.53 -18.65 -14.27
N ILE A 18 -17.05 -19.89 -14.09
CA ILE A 18 -15.70 -20.17 -13.59
C ILE A 18 -14.66 -19.58 -14.53
N PHE A 19 -14.81 -19.74 -15.84
CA PHE A 19 -13.89 -19.19 -16.83
C PHE A 19 -13.81 -17.66 -16.73
N LEU A 20 -14.95 -16.98 -16.62
CA LEU A 20 -14.98 -15.52 -16.44
C LEU A 20 -14.32 -15.09 -15.13
N LEU A 21 -14.55 -15.79 -14.02
CA LEU A 21 -13.91 -15.52 -12.74
C LEU A 21 -12.39 -15.69 -12.82
N VAL A 22 -11.90 -16.77 -13.44
CA VAL A 22 -10.46 -16.99 -13.64
C VAL A 22 -9.84 -15.86 -14.47
N ARG A 23 -10.50 -15.45 -15.56
CA ARG A 23 -10.02 -14.34 -16.40
C ARG A 23 -9.98 -13.02 -15.62
N TYR A 24 -10.98 -12.77 -14.77
CA TYR A 24 -11.01 -11.59 -13.91
C TYR A 24 -9.87 -11.59 -12.89
N VAL A 25 -9.61 -12.72 -12.23
CA VAL A 25 -8.52 -12.87 -11.25
C VAL A 25 -7.16 -12.67 -11.93
N LEU A 26 -6.91 -13.32 -13.07
CA LEU A 26 -5.66 -13.17 -13.81
C LEU A 26 -5.39 -11.71 -14.23
N LYS A 27 -6.42 -11.02 -14.73
CA LYS A 27 -6.29 -9.61 -15.12
C LYS A 27 -6.02 -8.71 -13.91
N THR A 28 -6.61 -9.03 -12.76
CA THR A 28 -6.38 -8.29 -11.51
C THR A 28 -4.96 -8.50 -11.01
N GLU A 29 -4.45 -9.73 -11.05
CA GLU A 29 -3.07 -10.07 -10.70
C GLU A 29 -2.06 -9.36 -11.61
N GLU A 30 -2.30 -9.36 -12.92
CA GLU A 30 -1.46 -8.66 -13.89
C GLU A 30 -1.41 -7.16 -13.60
N TYR A 31 -2.57 -6.53 -13.39
CA TYR A 31 -2.66 -5.12 -13.03
C TYR A 31 -1.90 -4.82 -11.73
N ASN A 32 -2.12 -5.63 -10.68
CA ASN A 32 -1.48 -5.46 -9.38
C ASN A 32 0.05 -5.63 -9.45
N ASN A 33 0.54 -6.52 -10.30
CA ASN A 33 1.97 -6.77 -10.49
C ASN A 33 2.66 -5.80 -11.44
N GLN A 34 1.91 -4.94 -12.15
CA GLN A 34 2.49 -3.91 -13.01
C GLN A 34 3.38 -2.97 -12.19
N VAL A 35 4.63 -2.81 -12.63
CA VAL A 35 5.57 -1.83 -12.07
C VAL A 35 5.27 -0.47 -12.69
N ILE A 36 5.09 0.55 -11.85
CA ILE A 36 4.86 1.93 -12.25
C ILE A 36 5.91 2.86 -11.67
N LYS A 37 6.15 3.98 -12.36
CA LYS A 37 6.92 5.10 -11.84
C LYS A 37 6.07 5.88 -10.85
N VAL A 38 6.56 6.03 -9.63
CA VAL A 38 5.89 6.66 -8.50
C VAL A 38 6.68 7.90 -8.12
N GLN A 39 6.03 9.06 -8.13
CA GLN A 39 6.59 10.31 -7.63
C GLN A 39 6.11 10.51 -6.20
N ILE A 40 7.05 10.61 -5.26
CA ILE A 40 6.76 10.75 -3.84
C ILE A 40 7.30 12.08 -3.38
N MET A 41 6.42 12.88 -2.78
CA MET A 41 6.74 14.18 -2.20
C MET A 41 6.66 14.07 -0.68
N LEU A 42 7.62 14.66 0.01
CA LEU A 42 7.60 14.82 1.45
C LEU A 42 6.87 16.13 1.78
N LYS A 43 5.85 16.04 2.63
CA LYS A 43 5.30 17.19 3.36
C LYS A 43 5.83 17.11 4.78
N ASN A 44 6.86 17.88 5.06
CA ASN A 44 7.54 17.86 6.35
C ASN A 44 6.94 18.93 7.27
N ASN A 45 6.12 18.50 8.24
CA ASN A 45 5.62 19.40 9.28
C ASN A 45 6.45 19.29 10.57
N CYS A 46 7.58 18.58 10.53
CA CYS A 46 8.50 18.49 11.65
C CYS A 46 9.58 19.59 11.54
N GLU A 47 10.13 20.03 12.67
CA GLU A 47 11.32 20.91 12.70
C GLU A 47 12.63 20.17 12.36
N LEU A 48 12.54 19.13 11.53
CA LEU A 48 13.66 18.27 11.13
C LEU A 48 14.01 18.50 9.66
N VAL A 49 15.26 18.24 9.27
CA VAL A 49 15.67 18.29 7.86
C VAL A 49 15.05 17.16 7.06
N ASP A 50 14.72 17.40 5.78
CA ASP A 50 14.11 16.38 4.91
C ASP A 50 14.96 15.10 4.77
N ASP A 51 16.30 15.22 4.83
CA ASP A 51 17.23 14.06 4.80
C ASP A 51 17.06 13.17 6.04
N ALA A 52 16.39 13.61 7.11
CA ALA A 52 16.06 12.75 8.26
C ALA A 52 15.03 11.68 7.89
N PHE A 53 14.32 11.83 6.77
CA PHE A 53 13.30 10.90 6.32
C PHE A 53 13.72 10.14 5.05
N MET A 54 13.23 8.92 4.92
CA MET A 54 13.32 8.12 3.71
C MET A 54 12.00 7.40 3.45
N VAL A 55 11.81 6.90 2.24
CA VAL A 55 10.67 6.06 1.87
C VAL A 55 11.08 4.61 1.92
N ILE A 56 10.26 3.76 2.54
CA ILE A 56 10.39 2.30 2.45
C ILE A 56 9.13 1.73 1.78
N SER A 57 9.34 0.84 0.82
CA SER A 57 8.26 0.08 0.18
C SER A 57 8.04 -1.29 0.81
N SER A 58 6.80 -1.77 0.82
CA SER A 58 6.43 -3.13 1.22
C SER A 58 5.64 -3.82 0.09
N PRO A 59 5.89 -5.11 -0.22
CA PRO A 59 6.80 -6.02 0.48
C PRO A 59 8.26 -5.99 -0.03
N SER A 60 8.57 -5.21 -1.07
CA SER A 60 9.88 -5.27 -1.73
C SER A 60 11.06 -4.67 -0.95
N ASN A 61 10.82 -3.97 0.15
CA ASN A 61 11.82 -3.29 0.97
C ASN A 61 12.76 -2.34 0.20
N LYS A 62 12.33 -1.86 -0.99
CA LYS A 62 13.07 -0.83 -1.72
C LYS A 62 13.01 0.48 -0.95
N VAL A 63 14.12 1.20 -0.96
CA VAL A 63 14.30 2.49 -0.27
C VAL A 63 14.38 3.61 -1.30
N GLY A 64 13.69 4.72 -1.03
CA GLY A 64 13.83 5.98 -1.76
C GLY A 64 14.33 7.06 -0.80
N LYS A 65 15.37 7.80 -1.20
CA LYS A 65 15.87 8.94 -0.42
C LYS A 65 15.38 10.24 -1.04
N PHE A 66 14.95 11.18 -0.22
CA PHE A 66 14.51 12.48 -0.72
C PHE A 66 15.70 13.31 -1.17
N ALA A 67 15.56 13.93 -2.34
CA ALA A 67 16.36 15.06 -2.80
C ALA A 67 15.38 16.20 -3.05
N ASP A 68 15.58 17.34 -2.38
CA ASP A 68 14.69 18.51 -2.45
C ASP A 68 13.21 18.15 -2.20
N GLY A 69 12.96 17.38 -1.13
CA GLY A 69 11.62 16.93 -0.72
C GLY A 69 10.96 15.93 -1.68
N LYS A 70 11.67 15.37 -2.66
CA LYS A 70 11.11 14.47 -3.67
C LYS A 70 11.96 13.21 -3.89
N THR A 71 11.29 12.11 -4.21
CA THR A 71 11.96 10.89 -4.70
C THR A 71 11.09 10.21 -5.75
N GLU A 72 11.73 9.48 -6.66
CA GLU A 72 11.05 8.65 -7.65
C GLU A 72 11.39 7.18 -7.41
N MET A 73 10.39 6.30 -7.50
CA MET A 73 10.56 4.86 -7.28
C MET A 73 9.80 4.05 -8.34
N PHE A 74 10.33 2.88 -8.69
CA PHE A 74 9.64 1.90 -9.55
C PHE A 74 9.08 0.78 -8.70
N LEU A 75 7.77 0.81 -8.48
CA LEU A 75 7.05 -0.06 -7.54
C LEU A 75 5.86 -0.75 -8.20
N LYS A 76 5.51 -1.95 -7.71
CA LYS A 76 4.28 -2.63 -8.13
C LYS A 76 3.07 -1.86 -7.63
N ARG A 77 1.97 -1.87 -8.37
CA ARG A 77 0.70 -1.24 -7.94
C ARG A 77 0.13 -1.83 -6.64
N SER A 78 0.43 -3.10 -6.37
CA SER A 78 0.07 -3.77 -5.12
C SER A 78 0.94 -3.37 -3.93
N SER A 79 2.07 -2.69 -4.15
CA SER A 79 2.95 -2.27 -3.08
C SER A 79 2.36 -1.13 -2.25
N LYS A 80 2.89 -0.98 -1.04
CA LYS A 80 2.69 0.18 -0.18
C LYS A 80 3.99 0.91 0.04
N VAL A 81 3.92 2.18 0.39
CA VAL A 81 5.06 3.00 0.80
C VAL A 81 4.75 3.71 2.10
N GLN A 82 5.79 3.96 2.91
CA GLN A 82 5.70 4.75 4.12
C GLN A 82 6.96 5.58 4.30
N LEU A 83 6.86 6.65 5.09
CA LEU A 83 8.04 7.31 5.63
C LEU A 83 8.66 6.43 6.70
N ALA A 84 9.98 6.46 6.75
CA ALA A 84 10.80 5.91 7.81
C ALA A 84 11.92 6.91 8.14
N ALA A 85 12.50 6.80 9.33
CA ALA A 85 13.75 7.49 9.63
C ALA A 85 14.85 7.04 8.67
N ASN A 86 15.62 7.99 8.13
CA ASN A 86 16.75 7.70 7.28
C ASN A 86 17.85 6.99 8.08
N ASN A 87 18.30 5.85 7.56
CA ASN A 87 19.28 4.99 8.21
C ASN A 87 20.68 5.60 8.40
N LYS A 88 20.91 6.81 7.86
CA LYS A 88 22.13 7.61 8.10
C LYS A 88 22.17 8.21 9.52
N TYR A 89 21.02 8.38 10.18
CA TYR A 89 20.91 9.03 11.48
C TYR A 89 20.61 7.99 12.56
N ASP A 90 21.65 7.50 13.23
CA ASP A 90 21.52 6.56 14.33
C ASP A 90 20.73 7.17 15.49
N GLY A 91 19.85 6.37 16.10
CA GLY A 91 19.02 6.79 17.24
C GLY A 91 17.76 7.59 16.88
N PHE A 92 17.58 8.00 15.62
CA PHE A 92 16.31 8.56 15.15
C PHE A 92 15.37 7.46 14.68
N HIS A 93 14.18 7.41 15.25
CA HIS A 93 13.15 6.45 14.89
C HIS A 93 11.89 7.18 14.46
N TYR A 94 11.46 6.90 13.23
CA TYR A 94 10.24 7.43 12.67
C TYR A 94 9.64 6.39 11.73
N SER A 95 8.32 6.27 11.73
CA SER A 95 7.58 5.48 10.76
C SER A 95 6.18 6.07 10.61
N SER A 96 5.79 6.38 9.38
CA SER A 96 4.40 6.73 9.09
C SER A 96 3.54 5.48 8.89
N ILE A 97 2.23 5.69 8.77
CA ILE A 97 1.30 4.67 8.28
C ILE A 97 1.60 4.38 6.80
N PRO A 98 1.68 3.11 6.38
CA PRO A 98 1.86 2.76 4.98
C PRO A 98 0.63 3.05 4.12
N VAL A 99 0.86 3.75 3.01
CA VAL A 99 -0.15 4.11 2.01
C VAL A 99 0.02 3.30 0.74
N LYS A 100 -1.07 3.08 0.00
CA LYS A 100 -1.04 2.35 -1.26
C LYS A 100 -0.27 3.15 -2.33
N VAL A 101 0.45 2.44 -3.19
CA VAL A 101 1.17 3.05 -4.30
C VAL A 101 0.21 3.62 -5.35
N GLU A 102 0.43 4.88 -5.71
CA GLU A 102 -0.19 5.59 -6.83
C GLU A 102 0.88 6.33 -7.64
N LYS A 103 0.53 6.96 -8.78
CA LYS A 103 1.52 7.66 -9.62
C LYS A 103 2.17 8.86 -8.91
N ARG A 104 1.41 9.56 -8.07
CA ARG A 104 1.85 10.71 -7.28
C ARG A 104 1.33 10.54 -5.86
N ILE A 105 2.23 10.63 -4.89
CA ILE A 105 1.92 10.43 -3.47
C ILE A 105 2.56 11.57 -2.70
N ILE A 106 1.84 12.11 -1.72
CA ILE A 106 2.40 12.99 -0.71
C ILE A 106 2.45 12.18 0.58
N LEU A 107 3.63 12.06 1.16
CA LEU A 107 3.81 11.48 2.48
C LEU A 107 4.07 12.60 3.47
N GLU A 108 3.25 12.65 4.51
CA GLU A 108 3.31 13.69 5.52
C GLU A 108 4.07 13.19 6.74
N ALA A 109 5.15 13.90 7.09
CA ALA A 109 5.81 13.74 8.36
C ALA A 109 5.11 14.65 9.37
N ASN A 110 4.30 14.04 10.24
CA ASN A 110 3.74 14.70 11.41
C ASN A 110 4.50 14.22 12.66
N CYS A 111 5.08 15.17 13.41
CA CYS A 111 5.84 14.91 14.63
C CYS A 111 5.08 15.33 15.90
N ASP A 112 3.85 15.81 15.76
CA ASP A 112 2.97 16.06 16.89
C ASP A 112 2.46 14.72 17.46
N ASN A 113 2.45 14.61 18.79
CA ASN A 113 2.21 13.36 19.53
C ASN A 113 0.76 12.80 19.41
N SER A 114 -0.11 13.37 18.58
CA SER A 114 -1.55 13.05 18.57
C SER A 114 -1.87 11.74 17.86
N ASP A 115 -1.42 11.57 16.62
CA ASP A 115 -2.09 10.63 15.71
C ASP A 115 -1.90 9.16 16.12
N ARG A 116 -0.72 8.81 16.68
CA ARG A 116 -0.46 7.45 17.16
C ARG A 116 -1.19 7.16 18.47
N LEU A 117 -1.28 8.14 19.36
CA LEU A 117 -2.02 8.00 20.62
C LEU A 117 -3.52 7.90 20.35
N ASP A 118 -4.04 8.73 19.45
CA ASP A 118 -5.45 8.73 19.06
C ASP A 118 -5.89 7.40 18.47
N ASN A 119 -5.07 6.81 17.59
CA ASN A 119 -5.34 5.47 17.03
C ASN A 119 -5.33 4.36 18.10
N ILE A 120 -4.45 4.46 19.11
CA ILE A 120 -4.44 3.54 20.26
C ILE A 120 -5.72 3.72 21.08
N PHE A 121 -6.08 4.96 21.41
CA PHE A 121 -7.29 5.27 22.18
C PHE A 121 -8.57 4.89 21.44
N ASP A 122 -8.61 5.04 20.11
CA ASP A 122 -9.73 4.59 19.27
C ASP A 122 -9.87 3.07 19.26
N SER A 123 -8.76 2.34 19.13
CA SER A 123 -8.74 0.89 19.21
C SER A 123 -9.24 0.41 20.58
N LEU A 124 -8.76 1.03 21.66
CA LEU A 124 -9.20 0.73 23.03
C LEU A 124 -10.69 1.06 23.23
N ARG A 125 -11.13 2.25 22.80
CA ARG A 125 -12.53 2.68 22.92
C ARG A 125 -13.48 1.73 22.17
N ASN A 126 -13.09 1.25 21.00
CA ASN A 126 -13.89 0.28 20.25
C ASN A 126 -13.92 -1.11 20.94
N GLN A 127 -12.90 -1.50 21.70
CA GLN A 127 -12.93 -2.72 22.52
C GLN A 127 -13.85 -2.61 23.74
N PHE A 128 -13.98 -1.41 24.32
CA PHE A 128 -14.82 -1.18 25.51
C PHE A 128 -16.23 -0.65 25.21
N LYS A 129 -16.59 -0.44 23.94
CA LYS A 129 -17.97 -0.15 23.49
C LYS A 129 -18.83 -1.42 23.48
N LYS A 130 -18.90 -2.10 24.62
CA LYS A 130 -19.80 -3.24 24.84
C LYS A 130 -20.93 -2.83 25.77
#